data_AF-A0A1L7I7B9-F1
#
_entry.id   AF-A0A1L7I7B9-F1
#
_cell.length_a   1.000
_cell.length_b   1.000
_cell.length_c   1.000
_cell.angle_alpha   90.00
_cell.angle_beta   90.00
_cell.angle_gamma   90.00
#
_symmetry.space_group_name_H-M   'P 1'
#
loop_
_entity.id
_entity.type
_entity.pdbx_description
1 polymer ?
#
loop_
_entity_poly.entity_id
_entity_poly.type
_entity_poly.pdbx_seq_one_letter_code
_entity_poly.pdbx_strand_id
1 'polypeptide(L)'
;MKFFKLFILILISSQIHAQKLPGKWLMYTPGDTYMIPAVPIFEFQNDSITTYNFDEIYSQAPYRVENDILYTSNNRMGRIRFITENELVCSLENGGDFHWTRIRPTETNLSEEALAELQFKLKTNESKKEILVDLGEQNSENDGFRLERIGDSYFLSFYKRKKRSKVLFIQKVTYSEIVLAGYPGQPEMTAQLITE
;
A
#
# COMPACT_ATOMS: atom_id res chain seq x y z
N MET A 1 -33.90 -8.92 -52.94
CA MET A 1 -33.20 -10.21 -53.05
C MET A 1 -31.71 -9.94 -53.27
N LYS A 2 -30.83 -10.71 -52.60
CA LYS A 2 -29.34 -10.63 -52.52
C LYS A 2 -28.84 -9.74 -51.36
N PHE A 3 -28.80 -10.22 -50.11
CA PHE A 3 -27.85 -11.16 -49.47
C PHE A 3 -26.38 -10.71 -49.46
N PHE A 4 -25.94 -10.33 -48.25
CA PHE A 4 -24.70 -10.71 -47.55
C PHE A 4 -23.31 -10.37 -48.14
N LYS A 5 -22.56 -9.56 -47.39
CA LYS A 5 -21.18 -9.80 -46.86
C LYS A 5 -20.75 -8.54 -46.09
N LEU A 6 -20.92 -8.47 -44.77
CA LEU A 6 -19.98 -8.98 -43.77
C LEU A 6 -18.52 -8.51 -44.03
N PHE A 7 -18.13 -7.41 -43.41
CA PHE A 7 -16.90 -7.42 -42.62
C PHE A 7 -17.13 -6.54 -41.38
N ILE A 8 -17.64 -7.20 -40.36
CA ILE A 8 -17.46 -6.78 -38.98
C ILE A 8 -15.95 -6.68 -38.78
N LEU A 9 -15.40 -5.46 -38.80
CA LEU A 9 -14.06 -5.22 -38.26
C LEU A 9 -14.21 -5.24 -36.74
N ILE A 10 -14.34 -6.45 -36.21
CA ILE A 10 -13.94 -6.78 -34.85
C ILE A 10 -12.45 -6.40 -34.79
N LEU A 11 -12.18 -5.17 -34.37
CA LEU A 11 -10.91 -4.87 -33.72
C LEU A 11 -11.02 -5.46 -32.31
N ILE A 12 -10.81 -6.78 -32.24
CA ILE A 12 -10.12 -7.38 -31.10
C ILE A 12 -8.72 -6.74 -31.12
N SER A 13 -8.59 -5.56 -30.53
CA SER A 13 -7.36 -5.22 -29.83
C SER A 13 -7.57 -5.68 -28.39
N SER A 14 -7.39 -6.98 -28.21
CA SER A 14 -7.14 -7.63 -26.94
C SER A 14 -6.01 -6.92 -26.22
N GLN A 15 -6.35 -6.02 -25.30
CA GLN A 15 -5.60 -5.81 -24.07
C GLN A 15 -6.60 -5.55 -22.94
N ILE A 16 -7.33 -6.61 -22.54
CA ILE A 16 -7.83 -6.68 -21.17
C ILE A 16 -6.60 -6.88 -20.29
N HIS A 17 -5.88 -5.79 -20.04
CA HIS A 17 -5.12 -5.56 -18.82
C HIS A 17 -5.66 -4.22 -18.30
N ALA A 18 -6.89 -4.25 -17.77
CA ALA A 18 -7.51 -3.09 -17.13
C ALA A 18 -6.78 -2.67 -15.83
N GLN A 19 -5.75 -3.42 -15.43
CA GLN A 19 -4.90 -3.11 -14.28
C GLN A 19 -3.92 -1.99 -14.65
N LYS A 20 -4.26 -0.77 -14.22
CA LYS A 20 -3.44 0.42 -14.44
C LYS A 20 -2.45 0.59 -13.29
N LEU A 21 -1.14 0.59 -13.59
CA LEU A 21 -0.09 0.90 -12.61
C LEU A 21 -0.17 2.33 -12.03
N PRO A 22 -0.62 3.38 -12.77
CA PRO A 22 -0.72 4.72 -12.21
C PRO A 22 -1.46 4.82 -10.87
N GLY A 23 -0.95 5.66 -9.98
CA GLY A 23 -1.43 5.82 -8.60
C GLY A 23 -0.30 5.72 -7.57
N LYS A 24 -0.65 5.90 -6.29
CA LYS A 24 0.27 5.76 -5.15
C LYS A 24 0.25 4.33 -4.62
N TRP A 25 1.42 3.79 -4.28
CA TRP A 25 1.61 2.43 -3.79
C TRP A 25 2.55 2.44 -2.59
N LEU A 26 2.11 1.84 -1.50
CA LEU A 26 2.93 1.59 -0.32
C LEU A 26 3.65 0.26 -0.53
N MET A 27 4.98 0.26 -0.53
CA MET A 27 5.75 -0.98 -0.54
C MET A 27 5.93 -1.49 0.89
N TYR A 28 5.60 -2.76 1.11
CA TYR A 28 5.84 -3.42 2.38
C TYR A 28 7.34 -3.56 2.65
N THR A 29 7.75 -3.10 3.83
CA THR A 29 9.10 -3.32 4.36
C THR A 29 9.03 -4.28 5.54
N PRO A 30 9.68 -5.45 5.46
CA PRO A 30 9.86 -6.30 6.64
C PRO A 30 10.65 -5.51 7.68
N GLY A 31 10.22 -5.54 8.95
CA GLY A 31 10.76 -4.69 10.01
C GLY A 31 12.28 -4.84 10.28
N ASP A 32 12.87 -5.94 9.82
CA ASP A 32 14.30 -6.25 9.98
C ASP A 32 15.13 -5.91 8.73
N THR A 33 14.50 -5.38 7.67
CA THR A 33 15.19 -5.05 6.40
C THR A 33 15.61 -3.58 6.40
N TYR A 34 16.91 -3.32 6.26
CA TYR A 34 17.40 -1.96 6.03
C TYR A 34 17.07 -1.55 4.59
N MET A 35 16.14 -0.60 4.45
CA MET A 35 15.73 -0.07 3.15
C MET A 35 15.81 1.46 3.15
N ILE A 36 16.19 2.03 2.00
CA ILE A 36 16.20 3.48 1.79
C ILE A 36 15.33 3.78 0.56
N PRO A 37 14.28 4.61 0.69
CA PRO A 37 13.80 5.20 1.95
C PRO A 37 13.21 4.16 2.91
N ALA A 38 13.12 4.51 4.19
CA ALA A 38 12.66 3.58 5.23
C ALA A 38 11.17 3.20 5.08
N VAL A 39 10.37 4.15 4.59
CA VAL A 39 8.94 3.95 4.28
C VAL A 39 8.70 4.35 2.83
N PRO A 40 8.99 3.45 1.87
CA PRO A 40 8.86 3.75 0.45
C PRO A 40 7.39 3.78 0.00
N ILE A 41 6.98 4.95 -0.46
CA ILE A 41 5.75 5.13 -1.23
C ILE A 41 6.13 5.50 -2.66
N PHE A 42 5.55 4.82 -3.64
CA PHE A 42 5.77 5.07 -5.06
C PHE A 42 4.52 5.65 -5.70
N GLU A 43 4.63 6.84 -6.27
CA GLU A 43 3.60 7.40 -7.14
C GLU A 43 3.99 7.19 -8.60
N PHE A 44 3.23 6.32 -9.28
CA PHE A 44 3.34 6.14 -10.72
C PHE A 44 2.44 7.13 -11.43
N GLN A 45 3.03 7.99 -12.25
CA GLN A 45 2.35 8.87 -13.20
C GLN A 45 2.46 8.24 -14.60
N ASN A 46 2.15 8.93 -15.70
CA ASN A 46 2.17 8.24 -17.00
C ASN A 46 3.58 7.89 -17.50
N ASP A 47 4.58 8.69 -17.13
CA ASP A 47 5.96 8.63 -17.65
C ASP A 47 7.04 8.68 -16.55
N SER A 48 6.63 8.93 -15.30
CA SER A 48 7.54 9.10 -14.17
C SER A 48 7.03 8.41 -12.92
N ILE A 49 7.99 7.97 -12.11
CA ILE A 49 7.78 7.43 -10.78
C ILE A 49 8.41 8.40 -9.79
N THR A 50 7.60 8.87 -8.83
CA THR A 50 8.09 9.64 -7.68
C THR A 50 8.16 8.70 -6.48
N THR A 51 9.33 8.61 -5.86
CA THR A 51 9.51 7.86 -4.62
C THR A 51 9.49 8.83 -3.46
N TYR A 52 8.72 8.50 -2.43
CA TYR A 52 8.61 9.24 -1.19
C TYR A 52 9.17 8.41 -0.03
N ASN A 53 9.71 9.09 0.97
CA ASN A 53 9.86 8.56 2.31
C ASN A 53 8.64 8.99 3.13
N PHE A 54 7.60 8.16 3.14
CA PHE A 54 6.27 8.52 3.62
C PHE A 54 5.67 9.72 2.86
N ASP A 55 5.75 10.93 3.39
CA ASP A 55 5.22 12.17 2.79
C ASP A 55 6.29 13.06 2.15
N GLU A 56 7.57 12.78 2.40
CA GLU A 56 8.69 13.56 1.88
C GLU A 56 9.16 13.01 0.52
N ILE A 57 9.32 13.87 -0.49
CA ILE A 57 9.88 13.47 -1.79
C ILE A 57 11.33 12.99 -1.58
N TYR A 58 11.61 11.76 -1.97
CA TYR A 58 12.93 11.15 -1.92
C TYR A 58 13.64 11.21 -3.29
N SER A 59 12.94 10.83 -4.36
CA SER A 59 13.48 10.87 -5.71
C SER A 59 12.37 10.88 -6.77
N GLN A 60 12.73 11.24 -8.01
CA GLN A 60 11.87 11.12 -9.18
C GLN A 60 12.69 10.58 -10.36
N ALA A 61 12.12 9.66 -11.12
CA ALA A 61 12.76 9.03 -12.27
C ALA A 61 11.75 8.72 -13.37
N PRO A 62 12.15 8.67 -14.65
CA PRO A 62 11.32 8.07 -15.68
C PRO A 62 11.16 6.57 -15.41
N TYR A 63 10.00 6.02 -15.70
CA TYR A 63 9.78 4.57 -15.67
C TYR A 63 9.10 4.07 -16.93
N ARG A 64 9.20 2.76 -17.15
CA ARG A 64 8.41 2.04 -18.16
C ARG A 64 8.19 0.60 -17.73
N VAL A 65 7.16 -0.01 -18.29
CA VAL A 65 6.87 -1.44 -18.13
C VAL A 65 6.91 -2.11 -19.49
N GLU A 66 7.77 -3.11 -19.64
CA GLU A 66 7.90 -3.89 -20.88
C GLU A 66 7.87 -5.38 -20.52
N ASN A 67 6.95 -6.16 -21.11
CA ASN A 67 6.78 -7.59 -20.82
C ASN A 67 6.72 -7.89 -19.31
N ASP A 68 5.89 -7.13 -18.59
CA ASP A 68 5.73 -7.18 -17.13
C ASP A 68 6.99 -6.86 -16.33
N ILE A 69 8.04 -6.30 -16.95
CA ILE A 69 9.26 -5.88 -16.25
C ILE A 69 9.20 -4.39 -16.03
N LEU A 70 9.34 -3.96 -14.76
CA LEU A 70 9.46 -2.57 -14.39
C LEU A 70 10.91 -2.09 -14.58
N TYR A 71 11.07 -0.99 -15.31
CA TYR A 71 12.34 -0.31 -15.49
C TYR A 71 12.27 1.11 -14.93
N THR A 72 13.34 1.57 -14.27
CA THR A 72 13.50 2.96 -13.81
C THR A 72 14.84 3.49 -14.31
N SER A 73 14.85 4.62 -15.02
CA SER A 73 16.08 5.19 -15.61
C SER A 73 16.99 4.18 -16.35
N ASN A 74 16.38 3.24 -17.09
CA ASN A 74 17.00 2.09 -17.78
C ASN A 74 17.51 0.94 -16.90
N ASN A 75 17.39 1.02 -15.58
CA ASN A 75 17.69 -0.10 -14.69
C ASN A 75 16.47 -1.01 -14.58
N ARG A 76 16.72 -2.32 -14.68
CA ARG A 76 15.70 -3.35 -14.45
C ARG A 76 15.43 -3.45 -12.94
N MET A 77 14.21 -3.16 -12.52
CA MET A 77 13.80 -3.28 -11.12
C MET A 77 13.38 -4.73 -10.81
N GLY A 78 12.50 -5.30 -11.63
CA GLY A 78 11.94 -6.63 -11.39
C GLY A 78 10.72 -6.89 -12.24
N ARG A 79 10.19 -8.11 -12.16
CA ARG A 79 8.95 -8.49 -12.84
C ARG A 79 7.77 -8.15 -11.93
N ILE A 80 6.84 -7.35 -12.42
CA ILE A 80 5.61 -7.01 -11.71
C ILE A 80 4.49 -8.00 -12.04
N ARG A 81 3.66 -8.30 -11.06
CA ARG A 81 2.43 -9.08 -11.22
C ARG A 81 1.39 -8.56 -10.24
N PHE A 82 0.22 -8.19 -10.75
CA PHE A 82 -0.91 -7.85 -9.90
C PHE A 82 -1.49 -9.12 -9.27
N ILE A 83 -1.70 -9.09 -7.96
CA ILE A 83 -2.50 -10.09 -7.24
C ILE A 83 -3.97 -9.67 -7.33
N THR A 84 -4.24 -8.40 -7.09
CA THR A 84 -5.55 -7.75 -7.24
C THR A 84 -5.37 -6.38 -7.91
N GLU A 85 -6.44 -5.60 -8.10
CA GLU A 85 -6.32 -4.22 -8.58
C GLU A 85 -5.58 -3.28 -7.60
N ASN A 86 -5.52 -3.67 -6.33
CA ASN A 86 -4.96 -2.90 -5.21
C ASN A 86 -3.68 -3.54 -4.64
N GLU A 87 -3.21 -4.65 -5.23
CA GLU A 87 -2.03 -5.36 -4.75
C GLU A 87 -1.17 -5.81 -5.91
N LEU A 88 0.13 -5.54 -5.82
CA LEU A 88 1.10 -5.98 -6.80
C LEU A 88 2.34 -6.56 -6.11
N VAL A 89 2.98 -7.50 -6.79
CA VAL A 89 4.27 -8.06 -6.40
C VAL A 89 5.30 -7.67 -7.44
N CYS A 90 6.46 -7.20 -7.00
CA CYS A 90 7.64 -7.02 -7.83
C CYS A 90 8.69 -8.08 -7.45
N SER A 91 8.87 -9.07 -8.31
CA SER A 91 9.83 -10.16 -8.12
C SER A 91 11.20 -9.80 -8.69
N LEU A 92 12.23 -9.92 -7.86
CA LEU A 92 13.62 -9.69 -8.24
C LEU A 92 14.21 -10.90 -8.98
N GLU A 93 15.19 -10.65 -9.84
CA GLU A 93 15.86 -11.73 -10.62
C GLU A 93 16.70 -12.67 -9.75
N ASN A 94 17.29 -12.14 -8.68
CA ASN A 94 18.12 -12.86 -7.72
C ASN A 94 17.30 -13.51 -6.59
N GLY A 95 15.98 -13.55 -6.73
CA GLY A 95 15.06 -14.04 -5.70
C GLY A 95 14.63 -12.94 -4.73
N GLY A 96 13.43 -13.09 -4.18
CA GLY A 96 12.79 -12.11 -3.31
C GLY A 96 11.67 -11.36 -4.01
N ASP A 97 10.62 -11.07 -3.25
CA ASP A 97 9.41 -10.40 -3.70
C ASP A 97 9.15 -9.16 -2.85
N PHE A 98 8.90 -8.03 -3.51
CA PHE A 98 8.37 -6.84 -2.85
C PHE A 98 6.86 -6.77 -3.07
N HIS A 99 6.11 -6.75 -1.98
CA HIS A 99 4.66 -6.63 -1.99
C HIS A 99 4.25 -5.18 -1.85
N TRP A 100 3.45 -4.66 -2.76
CA TRP A 100 2.95 -3.30 -2.69
C TRP A 100 1.43 -3.28 -2.65
N THR A 101 0.88 -2.35 -1.88
CA THR A 101 -0.56 -2.10 -1.78
C THR A 101 -0.86 -0.69 -2.30
N ARG A 102 -1.91 -0.56 -3.10
CA ARG A 102 -2.39 0.72 -3.59
C ARG A 102 -2.92 1.57 -2.44
N ILE A 103 -2.44 2.80 -2.36
CA ILE A 103 -2.96 3.81 -1.43
C ILE A 103 -4.20 4.43 -2.05
N ARG A 104 -5.30 4.38 -1.31
CA ARG A 104 -6.63 4.86 -1.69
C ARG A 104 -7.25 5.57 -0.46
N PRO A 105 -8.26 6.44 -0.65
CA PRO A 105 -8.92 7.06 0.49
C PRO A 105 -9.37 6.00 1.51
N THR A 106 -9.14 6.28 2.79
CA THR A 106 -9.55 5.39 3.87
C THR A 106 -11.08 5.40 3.97
N GLU A 107 -11.68 4.22 3.97
CA GLU A 107 -13.13 4.07 4.12
C GLU A 107 -13.53 4.31 5.58
N THR A 108 -14.07 5.50 5.86
CA THR A 108 -14.58 5.83 7.19
C THR A 108 -15.63 6.95 7.14
N ASN A 109 -16.54 6.93 8.11
CA ASN A 109 -17.50 8.01 8.39
C ASN A 109 -17.16 8.71 9.73
N LEU A 110 -16.01 8.39 10.33
CA LEU A 110 -15.58 8.92 11.61
C LEU A 110 -14.84 10.26 11.41
N SER A 111 -15.00 11.17 12.36
CA SER A 111 -14.15 12.37 12.40
C SER A 111 -12.76 12.04 12.92
N GLU A 112 -11.80 12.95 12.75
CA GLU A 112 -10.44 12.77 13.28
C GLU A 112 -10.43 12.67 14.80
N GLU A 113 -11.29 13.43 15.49
CA GLU A 113 -11.46 13.36 16.93
C GLU A 113 -11.99 12.00 17.35
N ALA A 114 -13.02 11.49 16.65
CA ALA A 114 -13.56 10.17 16.94
C ALA A 114 -12.54 9.05 16.68
N LEU A 115 -11.69 9.17 15.65
CA LEU A 115 -10.61 8.22 15.39
C LEU A 115 -9.58 8.22 16.52
N ALA A 116 -9.21 9.39 17.04
CA ALA A 116 -8.23 9.53 18.11
C ALA A 116 -8.65 8.88 19.44
N GLU A 117 -9.94 8.62 19.63
CA GLU A 117 -10.48 7.96 20.83
C GLU A 117 -10.52 6.43 20.71
N LEU A 118 -10.24 5.85 19.54
CA LEU A 118 -10.37 4.41 19.32
C LEU A 118 -9.14 3.63 19.76
N GLN A 119 -9.42 2.49 20.42
CA GLN A 119 -8.42 1.51 20.79
C GLN A 119 -8.78 0.12 20.25
N PHE A 120 -7.82 -0.48 19.55
CA PHE A 120 -8.00 -1.76 18.87
C PHE A 120 -7.02 -2.81 19.40
N LYS A 121 -7.46 -4.08 19.44
CA LYS A 121 -6.57 -5.22 19.64
C LYS A 121 -6.21 -5.86 18.31
N LEU A 122 -4.98 -5.61 17.86
CA LEU A 122 -4.41 -6.32 16.71
C LEU A 122 -3.97 -7.72 17.11
N LYS A 123 -4.54 -8.71 16.43
CA LYS A 123 -4.03 -10.08 16.40
C LYS A 123 -3.30 -10.29 15.10
N THR A 124 -2.00 -10.52 15.17
CA THR A 124 -1.22 -10.98 14.01
C THR A 124 -1.22 -12.50 14.00
N ASN A 125 -1.34 -13.12 12.83
CA ASN A 125 -1.31 -14.58 12.72
C ASN A 125 0.04 -15.19 13.16
N GLU A 126 1.10 -14.39 13.17
CA GLU A 126 2.46 -14.82 13.53
C GLU A 126 2.77 -14.71 15.02
N SER A 127 1.99 -13.94 15.80
CA SER A 127 2.25 -13.76 17.23
C SER A 127 0.98 -13.96 18.04
N LYS A 128 1.05 -14.79 19.08
CA LYS A 128 -0.01 -14.87 20.11
C LYS A 128 -0.15 -13.60 20.94
N LYS A 129 0.65 -12.55 20.66
CA LYS A 129 0.63 -11.29 21.37
C LYS A 129 -0.39 -10.37 20.73
N GLU A 130 -1.38 -9.97 21.52
CA GLU A 130 -2.28 -8.88 21.16
C GLU A 130 -1.50 -7.57 21.26
N ILE A 131 -1.53 -6.78 20.18
CA ILE A 131 -0.95 -5.44 20.17
C ILE A 131 -2.10 -4.45 20.36
N LEU A 132 -2.03 -3.67 21.43
CA LEU A 132 -2.93 -2.54 21.62
C LEU A 132 -2.52 -1.43 20.67
N VAL A 133 -3.45 -1.02 19.83
CA VAL A 133 -3.31 0.13 18.94
C VAL A 133 -4.21 1.23 19.47
N ASP A 134 -3.58 2.27 19.97
CA ASP A 134 -4.22 3.53 20.27
C ASP A 134 -4.06 4.44 19.05
N LEU A 135 -5.18 4.89 18.49
CA LEU A 135 -5.17 5.83 17.36
C LEU A 135 -5.02 7.29 17.81
N GLY A 136 -5.05 7.56 19.12
CA GLY A 136 -4.82 8.86 19.71
C GLY A 136 -3.36 9.30 19.67
N GLU A 137 -3.15 10.56 20.07
CA GLU A 137 -1.82 11.17 20.11
C GLU A 137 -1.03 10.62 21.32
N GLN A 138 -0.29 9.52 21.12
CA GLN A 138 0.63 9.06 22.16
C GLN A 138 1.76 10.08 22.34
N ASN A 139 1.96 10.49 23.61
CA ASN A 139 3.02 11.41 24.03
C ASN A 139 4.34 11.16 23.27
N SER A 140 4.79 12.22 22.61
CA SER A 140 5.69 12.24 21.45
C SER A 140 7.13 11.78 21.68
N GLU A 141 7.45 11.18 22.83
CA GLU A 141 8.82 10.84 23.22
C GLU A 141 9.21 9.34 23.12
N ASN A 142 8.24 8.42 23.03
CA ASN A 142 8.48 6.97 23.12
C ASN A 142 8.10 6.16 21.86
N ASP A 143 8.61 4.92 21.81
CA ASP A 143 8.26 3.88 20.85
C ASP A 143 6.74 3.60 20.89
N GLY A 144 6.09 3.45 19.74
CA GLY A 144 4.63 3.27 19.69
C GLY A 144 4.01 3.49 18.33
N PHE A 145 2.69 3.33 18.26
CA PHE A 145 1.91 3.62 17.06
C PHE A 145 1.41 5.06 17.06
N ARG A 146 1.32 5.66 15.88
CA ARG A 146 0.73 6.97 15.65
C ARG A 146 -0.18 6.92 14.43
N LEU A 147 -1.34 7.56 14.53
CA LEU A 147 -2.19 7.81 13.39
C LEU A 147 -1.60 8.98 12.59
N GLU A 148 -1.31 8.75 11.32
CA GLU A 148 -0.81 9.77 10.39
C GLU A 148 -1.69 9.82 9.14
N ARG A 149 -1.73 10.96 8.45
CA ARG A 149 -2.59 11.19 7.30
C ARG A 149 -1.80 11.72 6.10
N ILE A 150 -2.07 11.19 4.91
CA ILE A 150 -1.61 11.74 3.63
C ILE A 150 -2.82 11.88 2.72
N GLY A 151 -3.19 13.12 2.36
CA GLY A 151 -4.42 13.37 1.60
C GLY A 151 -5.63 12.83 2.36
N ASP A 152 -6.43 11.96 1.76
CA ASP A 152 -7.61 11.33 2.40
C ASP A 152 -7.34 9.90 2.89
N SER A 153 -6.08 9.55 3.10
CA SER A 153 -5.65 8.21 3.53
C SER A 153 -5.01 8.29 4.91
N TYR A 154 -5.47 7.44 5.83
CA TYR A 154 -4.89 7.26 7.15
C TYR A 154 -3.91 6.09 7.18
N PHE A 155 -2.91 6.22 8.02
CA PHE A 155 -1.82 5.28 8.19
C PHE A 155 -1.55 5.06 9.67
N LEU A 156 -1.24 3.81 10.01
CA LEU A 156 -0.74 3.46 11.32
C LEU A 156 0.79 3.34 11.24
N SER A 157 1.47 4.34 11.78
CA SER A 157 2.94 4.44 11.75
C SER A 157 3.55 3.98 13.06
N PHE A 158 4.47 3.03 12.98
CA PHE A 158 5.21 2.53 14.12
C PHE A 158 6.55 3.26 14.27
N TYR A 159 6.72 3.95 15.38
CA TYR A 159 7.94 4.66 15.74
C TYR A 159 8.79 3.83 16.69
N LYS A 160 10.09 3.77 16.42
CA LYS A 160 11.11 3.17 17.28
C LYS A 160 12.30 4.13 17.37
N ARG A 161 12.73 4.50 18.58
CA ARG A 161 13.78 5.49 18.87
C ARG A 161 13.55 6.79 18.11
N LYS A 162 12.32 7.30 18.14
CA LYS A 162 11.86 8.52 17.44
C LYS A 162 11.96 8.48 15.91
N LYS A 163 12.19 7.31 15.32
CA LYS A 163 12.21 7.11 13.87
C LYS A 163 11.04 6.24 13.43
N ARG A 164 10.36 6.65 12.35
CA ARG A 164 9.34 5.83 11.68
C ARG A 164 10.03 4.57 11.14
N SER A 165 9.58 3.42 11.60
CA SER A 165 10.19 2.11 11.31
C SER A 165 9.30 1.20 10.48
N LYS A 166 7.98 1.33 10.60
CA LYS A 166 7.00 0.61 9.80
C LYS A 166 5.76 1.47 9.61
N VAL A 167 5.07 1.30 8.49
CA VAL A 167 3.77 1.91 8.22
C VAL A 167 2.80 0.86 7.72
N LEU A 168 1.57 0.91 8.20
CA LEU A 168 0.45 0.13 7.72
C LEU A 168 -0.60 1.09 7.17
N PHE A 169 -1.09 0.83 5.96
CA PHE A 169 -2.18 1.61 5.38
C PHE A 169 -3.52 1.19 6.00
N ILE A 170 -4.33 2.14 6.45
CA ILE A 170 -5.67 1.88 6.98
C ILE A 170 -6.66 1.92 5.82
N GLN A 171 -7.11 0.75 5.37
CA GLN A 171 -8.09 0.65 4.29
C GLN A 171 -9.47 1.09 4.74
N LYS A 172 -9.87 0.68 5.95
CA LYS A 172 -11.18 0.94 6.51
C LYS A 172 -11.07 1.08 8.03
N VAL A 173 -11.84 2.00 8.60
CA VAL A 173 -11.97 2.13 10.05
C VAL A 173 -13.38 2.55 10.43
N THR A 174 -13.94 1.85 11.42
CA THR A 174 -15.26 2.06 11.99
C THR A 174 -15.17 1.97 13.51
N TYR A 175 -16.26 2.25 14.22
CA TYR A 175 -16.31 2.02 15.66
C TYR A 175 -16.12 0.56 16.07
N SER A 176 -16.26 -0.42 15.18
CA SER A 176 -16.15 -1.85 15.53
C SER A 176 -14.85 -2.51 15.06
N GLU A 177 -14.25 -1.99 13.99
CA GLU A 177 -13.11 -2.63 13.34
C GLU A 177 -12.19 -1.64 12.65
N ILE A 178 -10.92 -2.05 12.54
CA ILE A 178 -9.91 -1.45 11.68
C ILE A 178 -9.35 -2.51 10.74
N VAL A 179 -9.26 -2.18 9.45
CA VAL A 179 -8.69 -3.03 8.40
C VAL A 179 -7.40 -2.40 7.91
N LEU A 180 -6.30 -3.13 8.11
CA LEU A 180 -4.94 -2.72 7.76
C LEU A 180 -4.43 -3.50 6.57
N ALA A 181 -3.75 -2.83 5.65
CA ALA A 181 -3.05 -3.45 4.54
C ALA A 181 -1.53 -3.36 4.68
N GLY A 182 -0.84 -4.28 4.00
CA GLY A 182 0.62 -4.35 3.99
C GLY A 182 1.16 -5.48 4.86
N TYR A 183 0.72 -6.72 4.63
CA TYR A 183 1.43 -7.90 5.12
C TYR A 183 1.60 -8.92 3.97
N PRO A 184 2.82 -9.45 3.72
CA PRO A 184 3.03 -10.45 2.69
C PRO A 184 2.15 -11.69 2.93
N GLY A 185 1.41 -12.12 1.92
CA GLY A 185 0.57 -13.31 2.00
C GLY A 185 -0.74 -13.17 2.80
N GLN A 186 -1.04 -11.99 3.34
CA GLN A 186 -2.33 -11.66 3.94
C GLN A 186 -2.82 -10.33 3.39
N PRO A 187 -3.84 -10.35 2.52
CA PRO A 187 -4.26 -9.12 1.86
C PRO A 187 -4.74 -8.07 2.86
N GLU A 188 -5.29 -8.52 4.00
CA GLU A 188 -5.89 -7.65 5.02
C GLU A 188 -5.66 -8.22 6.43
N MET A 189 -5.36 -7.35 7.39
CA MET A 189 -5.41 -7.63 8.82
C MET A 189 -6.56 -6.85 9.43
N THR A 190 -7.51 -7.56 10.06
CA THR A 190 -8.63 -6.94 10.78
C THR A 190 -8.36 -6.98 12.29
N ALA A 191 -8.52 -5.84 12.95
CA ALA A 191 -8.62 -5.77 14.41
C ALA A 191 -10.01 -5.34 14.84
N GLN A 192 -10.41 -5.80 16.03
CA GLN A 192 -11.68 -5.46 16.65
C GLN A 192 -11.47 -4.42 17.75
N LEU A 193 -12.46 -3.55 17.90
CA LEU A 193 -12.51 -2.56 18.98
C LEU A 193 -12.49 -3.27 20.34
N ILE A 194 -11.79 -2.67 21.30
CA ILE A 194 -11.91 -3.05 22.70
C ILE A 194 -13.16 -2.36 23.26
N THR A 195 -14.17 -3.14 23.59
CA THR A 195 -15.27 -2.68 24.45
C THR A 195 -14.99 -3.15 25.87
N GLU A 196 -14.88 -2.21 26.81
CA GLU A 196 -14.85 -2.52 28.25
C GLU A 196 -16.17 -3.17 28.72
#